data_AF-A0AAU4GU17-F1
#
_entry.id   AF-A0AAU4GU17-F1
#
_cell.length_a   1.000
_cell.length_b   1.000
_cell.length_c   1.000
_cell.angle_alpha   90.00
_cell.angle_beta   90.00
_cell.angle_gamma   90.00
#
_symmetry.space_group_name_H-M   'P 1'
#
loop_
_entity.id
_entity.type
_entity.pdbx_description
1 polymer ?
#
loop_
_entity_poly.entity_id
_entity_poly.type
_entity_poly.pdbx_seq_one_letter_code
_entity_poly.pdbx_strand_id
1 'polypeptide(L)'
;MDLLSQQRSTYEAVLRLNDAPFVTERPAMFSPAAAAQDEGNTRGTYGRFAQLLLPEEYADWVEESGAHVGSCYVGDWTSLHKIKVHGPQALAFLSRLGMRDLSRFETGQIKHHVQLDDNGWIASEGVLCRLGPDEFVYTAGSCDWLLWQLSLGGWDAAATDISPDGFIFGVQGPASLATLEKLTGDDLRDIGFSRSRMSTVDGIPVRVLRTGISGELGYELHGPTEHANEIWAAVVASGQDVGIRQLGFRAQPVQHIEAGIATNGLDYLPASILTPGAPRQFRKGTPSGSFVPAGGVTDYFRKPGELGWGFRKGVPDRDFIGRDALVRDAESGVPTRQLVGLRWSEQDVAGILTSLLSEAELPDQMEMPRGRGPHFDQVLVSDDPVGVATGRTVSPTLRSMISLCVLDPAHTAPGTEVVVLWGRPGTPQREIRATVTALPFKPDGRRTDVTAL
;
A
#
# COMPACT_ATOMS: atom_id res chain seq x y z
N MET A 1 26.65 17.81 -10.43
CA MET A 1 25.69 17.57 -9.34
C MET A 1 25.63 16.07 -9.20
N ASP A 2 25.94 15.52 -8.02
CA ASP A 2 25.78 14.09 -7.74
C ASP A 2 24.29 13.68 -7.83
N LEU A 3 24.04 12.37 -7.90
CA LEU A 3 22.70 11.82 -8.10
C LEU A 3 21.73 12.25 -6.99
N LEU A 4 22.19 12.27 -5.73
CA LEU A 4 21.38 12.66 -4.59
C LEU A 4 20.94 14.12 -4.68
N SER A 5 21.88 15.03 -4.97
CA SER A 5 21.61 16.45 -5.14
C SER A 5 20.63 16.72 -6.29
N GLN A 6 20.75 15.96 -7.39
CA GLN A 6 19.80 16.03 -8.50
C GLN A 6 18.41 15.53 -8.12
N GLN A 7 18.33 14.38 -7.43
CA GLN A 7 17.07 13.82 -6.93
C GLN A 7 16.37 14.76 -5.97
N ARG A 8 17.09 15.34 -5.00
CA ARG A 8 16.56 16.31 -4.05
C ARG A 8 16.06 17.59 -4.73
N SER A 9 16.86 18.18 -5.62
CA SER A 9 16.46 19.37 -6.37
C SER A 9 15.19 19.13 -7.21
N THR A 10 15.12 17.98 -7.88
CA THR A 10 13.96 17.58 -8.68
C THR A 10 12.74 17.32 -7.79
N TYR A 11 12.91 16.64 -6.66
CA TYR A 11 11.85 16.39 -5.68
C TYR A 11 11.24 17.69 -5.15
N GLU A 12 12.08 18.63 -4.70
CA GLU A 12 11.63 19.95 -4.24
C GLU A 12 10.92 20.74 -5.34
N ALA A 13 11.38 20.61 -6.59
CA ALA A 13 10.70 21.20 -7.74
C ALA A 13 9.34 20.52 -8.02
N VAL A 14 9.23 19.19 -7.91
CA VAL A 14 7.95 18.46 -8.02
C VAL A 14 6.98 18.98 -6.96
N LEU A 15 7.40 19.09 -5.70
CA LEU A 15 6.54 19.56 -4.61
C LEU A 15 6.04 21.00 -4.84
N ARG A 16 6.90 21.90 -5.31
CA ARG A 16 6.55 23.31 -5.59
C ARG A 16 5.67 23.48 -6.83
N LEU A 17 5.94 22.72 -7.89
CA LEU A 17 5.34 22.92 -9.21
C LEU A 17 4.21 21.93 -9.51
N ASN A 18 3.80 21.12 -8.53
CA ASN A 18 2.78 20.08 -8.74
C ASN A 18 1.44 20.65 -9.25
N ASP A 19 1.09 21.87 -8.81
CA ASP A 19 -0.15 22.57 -9.20
C ASP A 19 0.07 23.55 -10.35
N ALA A 20 1.26 23.57 -10.96
CA ALA A 20 1.54 24.40 -12.13
C ALA A 20 0.53 24.07 -13.25
N PRO A 21 -0.06 25.08 -13.92
CA PRO A 21 -1.15 24.86 -14.87
C PRO A 21 -0.70 24.03 -16.08
N PHE A 22 0.53 24.22 -16.54
CA PHE A 22 1.07 23.51 -17.69
C PHE A 22 1.88 22.29 -17.27
N VAL A 23 1.62 21.15 -17.93
CA VAL A 23 2.32 19.89 -17.62
C VAL A 23 3.83 20.01 -17.83
N THR A 24 4.28 20.82 -18.79
CA THR A 24 5.69 21.06 -19.12
C THR A 24 6.45 21.82 -18.03
N GLU A 25 5.74 22.52 -17.14
CA GLU A 25 6.34 23.19 -15.98
C GLU A 25 6.57 22.20 -14.83
N ARG A 26 5.94 21.03 -14.87
CA ARG A 26 6.06 20.01 -13.82
C ARG A 26 7.26 19.11 -14.15
N PRO A 27 8.29 19.04 -13.29
CA PRO A 27 9.44 18.19 -13.55
C PRO A 27 9.02 16.71 -13.56
N ALA A 28 9.65 15.95 -14.45
CA ALA A 28 9.60 14.49 -14.42
C ALA A 28 10.64 13.98 -13.43
N MET A 29 10.19 13.29 -12.39
CA MET A 29 11.06 12.64 -11.42
C MET A 29 10.94 11.13 -11.64
N PHE A 30 12.04 10.47 -11.93
CA PHE A 30 12.11 9.01 -12.07
C PHE A 30 12.70 8.40 -10.81
N SER A 31 12.51 7.09 -10.64
CA SER A 31 13.25 6.32 -9.63
C SER A 31 14.75 6.62 -9.69
N PRO A 32 15.46 6.67 -8.56
CA PRO A 32 16.92 6.73 -8.59
C PRO A 32 17.56 5.48 -9.23
N ALA A 33 16.82 4.37 -9.35
CA ALA A 33 17.22 3.18 -10.10
C ALA A 33 16.79 3.19 -11.58
N ALA A 34 16.33 4.32 -12.12
CA ALA A 34 15.74 4.37 -13.45
C ALA A 34 16.66 3.86 -14.57
N ALA A 35 17.98 4.05 -14.49
CA ALA A 35 18.89 3.55 -15.52
C ALA A 35 18.94 2.02 -15.55
N ALA A 36 19.06 1.37 -14.39
CA ALA A 36 19.01 -0.09 -14.29
C ALA A 36 17.62 -0.66 -14.59
N GLN A 37 16.57 0.09 -14.24
CA GLN A 37 15.19 -0.28 -14.56
C GLN A 37 14.88 -0.19 -16.06
N ASP A 38 15.42 0.80 -16.76
CA ASP A 38 15.18 1.03 -18.19
C ASP A 38 15.66 -0.15 -19.05
N GLU A 39 16.75 -0.83 -18.65
CA GLU A 39 17.24 -2.05 -19.30
C GLU A 39 16.16 -3.15 -19.38
N GLY A 40 15.33 -3.27 -18.34
CA GLY A 40 14.20 -4.20 -18.31
C GLY A 40 12.90 -3.62 -18.90
N ASN A 41 12.77 -2.29 -19.00
CA ASN A 41 11.56 -1.61 -19.49
C ASN A 41 11.55 -1.53 -21.03
N THR A 42 11.62 -2.69 -21.69
CA THR A 42 11.74 -2.78 -23.15
C THR A 42 10.59 -2.13 -23.93
N ARG A 43 9.44 -1.91 -23.27
CA ARG A 43 8.26 -1.23 -23.83
C ARG A 43 8.32 0.29 -23.70
N GLY A 44 9.24 0.84 -22.90
CA GLY A 44 9.37 2.28 -22.66
C GLY A 44 8.15 2.92 -22.00
N THR A 45 7.36 2.13 -21.26
CA THR A 45 6.10 2.59 -20.65
C THR A 45 6.32 2.98 -19.20
N TYR A 46 5.74 4.11 -18.79
CA TYR A 46 5.91 4.66 -17.44
C TYR A 46 4.55 5.03 -16.82
N GLY A 47 4.37 4.63 -15.57
CA GLY A 47 3.27 5.02 -14.70
C GLY A 47 3.72 6.01 -13.63
N ARG A 48 2.84 6.92 -13.22
CA ARG A 48 3.11 7.82 -12.09
C ARG A 48 2.65 7.17 -10.79
N PHE A 49 3.60 6.93 -9.88
CA PHE A 49 3.33 6.59 -8.48
C PHE A 49 3.78 7.72 -7.57
N ALA A 50 2.82 8.45 -7.01
CA ALA A 50 3.05 9.69 -6.26
C ALA A 50 3.94 10.66 -7.08
N GLN A 51 5.12 11.02 -6.57
CA GLN A 51 6.06 11.92 -7.23
C GLN A 51 6.87 11.25 -8.35
N LEU A 52 7.01 9.91 -8.36
CA LEU A 52 7.90 9.20 -9.27
C LEU A 52 7.19 8.66 -10.51
N LEU A 53 7.93 8.61 -11.61
CA LEU A 53 7.65 7.77 -12.77
C LEU A 53 8.39 6.45 -12.59
N LEU A 54 7.65 5.35 -12.66
CA LEU A 54 8.14 3.98 -12.58
C LEU A 54 7.77 3.24 -13.87
N PRO A 55 8.54 2.23 -14.31
CA PRO A 55 8.12 1.36 -15.39
C PRO A 55 6.75 0.74 -15.12
N GLU A 56 5.88 0.78 -16.12
CA GLU A 56 4.52 0.27 -15.99
C GLU A 56 4.51 -1.27 -15.94
N GLU A 57 5.32 -1.87 -16.82
CA GLU A 57 5.51 -3.31 -17.01
C GLU A 57 6.93 -3.54 -17.54
N TYR A 58 7.56 -4.65 -17.14
CA TYR A 58 8.87 -5.09 -17.63
C TYR A 58 8.73 -6.26 -18.62
N ALA A 59 7.86 -7.21 -18.31
CA ALA A 59 7.55 -8.38 -19.13
C ALA A 59 6.06 -8.36 -19.52
N ASP A 60 5.21 -8.95 -18.69
CA ASP A 60 3.76 -8.93 -18.78
C ASP A 60 3.18 -9.00 -17.36
N TRP A 61 2.13 -8.23 -17.08
CA TRP A 61 1.59 -8.14 -15.73
C TRP A 61 1.15 -9.49 -15.15
N VAL A 62 0.78 -10.49 -15.96
CA VAL A 62 0.41 -11.83 -15.47
C VAL A 62 1.63 -12.55 -14.91
N GLU A 63 2.74 -12.55 -15.65
CA GLU A 63 4.00 -13.17 -15.21
C GLU A 63 4.58 -12.46 -13.99
N GLU A 64 4.58 -11.13 -14.00
CA GLU A 64 5.09 -10.31 -12.91
C GLU A 64 4.26 -10.51 -11.63
N SER A 65 2.93 -10.51 -11.76
CA SER A 65 2.03 -10.74 -10.63
C SER A 65 2.19 -12.16 -10.07
N GLY A 66 2.41 -13.18 -10.90
CA GLY A 66 2.56 -14.56 -10.43
C GLY A 66 3.90 -14.85 -9.72
N ALA A 67 4.92 -14.01 -9.92
CA ALA A 67 6.27 -14.25 -9.43
C ALA A 67 6.37 -14.39 -7.91
N HIS A 68 5.53 -13.67 -7.15
CA HIS A 68 5.57 -13.76 -5.69
C HIS A 68 5.16 -15.13 -5.14
N VAL A 69 4.46 -15.97 -5.90
CA VAL A 69 4.04 -17.32 -5.46
C VAL A 69 5.01 -18.40 -5.95
N GLY A 70 5.44 -18.30 -7.22
CA GLY A 70 6.29 -19.33 -7.84
C GLY A 70 7.80 -19.13 -7.65
N SER A 71 8.24 -17.90 -7.40
CA SER A 71 9.66 -17.53 -7.30
C SER A 71 9.86 -16.35 -6.34
N CYS A 72 10.25 -15.18 -6.87
CA CYS A 72 10.19 -13.90 -6.21
C CYS A 72 10.16 -12.76 -7.24
N TYR A 73 9.84 -11.55 -6.79
CA TYR A 73 10.03 -10.33 -7.57
C TYR A 73 10.93 -9.32 -6.85
N VAL A 74 11.45 -8.35 -7.60
CA VAL A 74 11.90 -7.04 -7.09
C VAL A 74 10.97 -5.93 -7.59
N GLY A 75 10.47 -5.09 -6.69
CA GLY A 75 9.59 -3.96 -7.00
C GLY A 75 10.04 -2.67 -6.31
N ASP A 76 9.64 -1.54 -6.87
CA ASP A 76 10.09 -0.20 -6.42
C ASP A 76 8.99 0.55 -5.65
N TRP A 77 9.24 0.80 -4.37
CA TRP A 77 8.41 1.62 -3.46
C TRP A 77 9.12 2.92 -3.04
N THR A 78 10.16 3.33 -3.76
CA THR A 78 10.93 4.56 -3.47
C THR A 78 10.06 5.82 -3.47
N SER A 79 8.90 5.79 -4.14
CA SER A 79 7.93 6.88 -4.15
C SER A 79 7.24 7.13 -2.81
N LEU A 80 7.26 6.19 -1.86
CA LEU A 80 6.66 6.43 -0.55
C LEU A 80 7.37 7.59 0.16
N HIS A 81 6.60 8.44 0.86
CA HIS A 81 7.17 9.49 1.70
C HIS A 81 7.93 8.85 2.86
N LYS A 82 9.10 9.40 3.19
CA LYS A 82 9.99 8.90 4.25
C LYS A 82 10.34 10.07 5.15
N ILE A 83 9.83 10.07 6.37
CA ILE A 83 10.14 11.10 7.36
C ILE A 83 10.98 10.50 8.47
N LYS A 84 12.19 11.04 8.64
CA LYS A 84 13.04 10.75 9.78
C LYS A 84 12.58 11.61 10.96
N VAL A 85 12.10 10.98 12.03
CA VAL A 85 11.69 11.64 13.27
C VAL A 85 12.74 11.37 14.34
N HIS A 86 13.25 12.41 14.99
CA HIS A 86 14.28 12.26 16.01
C HIS A 86 14.13 13.25 17.17
N GLY A 87 14.74 12.92 18.31
CA GLY A 87 14.79 13.77 19.50
C GLY A 87 14.18 13.12 20.74
N PRO A 88 14.42 13.69 21.94
CA PRO A 88 14.10 13.05 23.23
C PRO A 88 12.62 12.70 23.43
N GLN A 89 11.71 13.41 22.76
CA GLN A 89 10.27 13.15 22.83
C GLN A 89 9.69 12.50 21.55
N ALA A 90 10.53 12.07 20.60
CA ALA A 90 10.08 11.47 19.33
C ALA A 90 9.20 10.23 19.55
N LEU A 91 9.59 9.33 20.46
CA LEU A 91 8.80 8.13 20.77
C LEU A 91 7.43 8.48 21.39
N ALA A 92 7.41 9.48 22.27
CA ALA A 92 6.18 9.94 22.93
C ALA A 92 5.22 10.59 21.93
N PHE A 93 5.74 11.45 21.05
CA PHE A 93 4.99 12.05 19.95
C PHE A 93 4.38 10.98 19.05
N LEU A 94 5.20 10.04 18.56
CA LEU A 94 4.73 8.93 17.72
C LEU A 94 3.69 8.08 18.46
N SER A 95 3.89 7.81 19.76
CA SER A 95 2.93 7.04 20.56
C SER A 95 1.61 7.78 20.78
N ARG A 96 1.61 9.12 20.86
CA ARG A 96 0.41 9.95 20.94
C ARG A 96 -0.36 9.99 19.62
N LEU A 97 0.37 9.94 18.51
CA LEU A 97 -0.17 10.02 17.15
C LEU A 97 -0.77 8.69 16.66
N GLY A 98 -0.18 7.55 17.04
CA GLY A 98 -0.60 6.23 16.59
C GLY A 98 -1.44 5.44 17.60
N MET A 99 -2.29 4.54 17.10
CA MET A 99 -3.19 3.73 17.92
C MET A 99 -2.50 2.56 18.66
N ARG A 100 -1.26 2.20 18.30
CA ARG A 100 -0.51 1.10 18.96
C ARG A 100 0.41 1.60 20.06
N ASP A 101 0.55 0.78 21.11
CA ASP A 101 1.54 1.02 22.17
C ASP A 101 2.98 0.83 21.66
N LEU A 102 3.81 1.84 21.90
CA LEU A 102 5.22 1.89 21.53
C LEU A 102 6.16 1.74 22.74
N SER A 103 5.66 1.50 23.96
CA SER A 103 6.47 1.36 25.18
C SER A 103 7.53 0.26 25.11
N ARG A 104 7.29 -0.78 24.31
CA ARG A 104 8.19 -1.91 24.05
C ARG A 104 8.75 -1.91 22.62
N PHE A 105 8.81 -0.75 21.97
CA PHE A 105 9.24 -0.65 20.58
C PHE A 105 10.76 -0.70 20.49
N GLU A 106 11.38 -1.84 20.17
CA GLU A 106 12.84 -1.98 20.22
C GLU A 106 13.56 -1.43 18.97
N THR A 107 14.85 -1.10 19.09
CA THR A 107 15.69 -0.77 17.93
C THR A 107 15.71 -1.95 16.95
N GLY A 108 15.58 -1.63 15.66
CA GLY A 108 15.43 -2.61 14.59
C GLY A 108 14.02 -3.20 14.51
N GLN A 109 13.07 -2.83 15.38
CA GLN A 109 11.69 -3.27 15.22
C GLN A 109 10.95 -2.40 14.20
N ILE A 110 9.95 -3.01 13.57
CA ILE A 110 9.03 -2.38 12.63
C ILE A 110 7.61 -2.51 13.19
N LYS A 111 6.79 -1.46 13.03
CA LYS A 111 5.37 -1.48 13.39
C LYS A 111 4.53 -0.90 12.27
N HIS A 112 3.40 -1.54 11.98
CA HIS A 112 2.30 -0.91 11.26
C HIS A 112 1.73 0.19 12.16
N HIS A 113 1.95 1.43 11.76
CA HIS A 113 1.68 2.60 12.56
C HIS A 113 0.49 3.36 11.98
N VAL A 114 -0.69 3.02 12.51
CA VAL A 114 -1.97 3.62 12.12
C VAL A 114 -2.23 4.85 12.98
N GLN A 115 -2.33 6.00 12.32
CA GLN A 115 -2.56 7.33 12.90
C GLN A 115 -4.01 7.75 12.65
N LEU A 116 -4.66 8.32 13.65
CA LEU A 116 -6.08 8.68 13.59
C LEU A 116 -6.29 10.18 13.66
N ASP A 117 -7.45 10.65 13.23
CA ASP A 117 -7.99 11.97 13.58
C ASP A 117 -8.78 11.92 14.90
N ASP A 118 -9.27 13.07 15.38
CA ASP A 118 -10.04 13.13 16.62
C ASP A 118 -11.39 12.39 16.56
N ASN A 119 -11.87 12.10 15.36
CA ASN A 119 -13.06 11.30 15.13
C ASN A 119 -12.73 9.79 15.06
N GLY A 120 -11.47 9.37 15.21
CA GLY A 120 -11.06 7.97 15.14
C GLY A 120 -11.01 7.38 13.72
N TRP A 121 -11.13 8.22 12.68
CA TRP A 121 -10.89 7.81 11.30
C TRP A 121 -9.40 7.66 11.04
N ILE A 122 -9.03 6.75 10.13
CA ILE A 122 -7.63 6.59 9.73
C ILE A 122 -7.18 7.86 8.97
N ALA A 123 -6.27 8.61 9.57
CA ALA A 123 -5.71 9.84 9.00
C ALA A 123 -4.44 9.58 8.19
N SER A 124 -3.62 8.62 8.61
CA SER A 124 -2.46 8.11 7.87
C SER A 124 -2.11 6.73 8.39
N GLU A 125 -1.49 5.91 7.56
CA GLU A 125 -0.88 4.66 8.01
C GLU A 125 0.34 4.33 7.15
N GLY A 126 1.23 3.57 7.76
CA GLY A 126 2.47 3.16 7.13
C GLY A 126 3.35 2.35 8.06
N VAL A 127 4.62 2.27 7.70
CA VAL A 127 5.65 1.49 8.38
C VAL A 127 6.48 2.43 9.23
N LEU A 128 6.51 2.19 10.55
CA LEU A 128 7.39 2.88 11.48
C LEU A 128 8.54 1.95 11.86
N CYS A 129 9.79 2.35 11.58
CA CYS A 129 10.99 1.63 11.98
C CYS A 129 11.76 2.42 13.04
N ARG A 130 12.17 1.78 14.14
CA ARG A 130 13.06 2.38 15.14
C ARG A 130 14.51 2.10 14.74
N LEU A 131 15.25 3.13 14.37
CA LEU A 131 16.63 3.02 13.93
C LEU A 131 17.63 3.13 15.09
N GLY A 132 17.25 3.84 16.16
CA GLY A 132 18.04 4.03 17.36
C GLY A 132 17.17 4.42 18.57
N PRO A 133 17.78 4.80 19.70
CA PRO A 133 17.05 5.20 20.89
C PRO A 133 16.02 6.31 20.61
N ASP A 134 16.43 7.38 19.96
CA ASP A 134 15.58 8.55 19.68
C ASP A 134 15.54 8.85 18.17
N GLU A 135 15.60 7.80 17.34
CA GLU A 135 15.62 7.92 15.89
C GLU A 135 14.68 6.91 15.24
N PHE A 136 13.76 7.42 14.42
CA PHE A 136 12.71 6.66 13.76
C PHE A 136 12.58 7.09 12.30
N VAL A 137 12.16 6.18 11.44
CA VAL A 137 11.70 6.51 10.09
C VAL A 137 10.27 6.03 9.94
N TYR A 138 9.39 6.96 9.58
CA TYR A 138 8.02 6.68 9.17
C TYR A 138 7.92 6.74 7.66
N THR A 139 7.54 5.61 7.06
CA THR A 139 7.34 5.47 5.62
C THR A 139 5.85 5.24 5.35
N ALA A 140 5.24 6.11 4.55
CA ALA A 140 3.83 6.02 4.23
C ALA A 140 3.55 6.58 2.83
N GLY A 141 2.35 6.31 2.30
CA GLY A 141 1.91 6.93 1.04
C GLY A 141 1.86 8.46 1.11
N SER A 142 1.56 9.01 2.30
CA SER A 142 1.79 10.40 2.67
C SER A 142 2.09 10.47 4.18
N CYS A 143 3.06 11.31 4.53
CA CYS A 143 3.44 11.59 5.92
C CYS A 143 2.95 12.97 6.41
N ASP A 144 2.04 13.59 5.67
CA ASP A 144 1.67 14.98 5.93
C ASP A 144 0.90 15.17 7.23
N TRP A 145 0.07 14.19 7.59
CA TRP A 145 -0.59 14.17 8.89
C TRP A 145 0.42 14.19 10.04
N LEU A 146 1.51 13.42 9.94
CA LEU A 146 2.58 13.42 10.93
C LEU A 146 3.29 14.78 10.99
N LEU A 147 3.66 15.34 9.83
CA LEU A 147 4.33 16.64 9.77
C LEU A 147 3.46 17.77 10.32
N TRP A 148 2.16 17.76 9.98
CA TRP A 148 1.19 18.71 10.49
C TRP A 148 1.06 18.60 12.02
N GLN A 149 0.87 17.38 12.55
CA GLN A 149 0.76 17.15 13.99
C GLN A 149 2.01 17.58 14.76
N LEU A 150 3.20 17.36 14.19
CA LEU A 150 4.44 17.85 14.79
C LEU A 150 4.53 19.38 14.73
N SER A 151 4.05 20.00 13.64
CA SER A 151 4.08 21.47 13.45
C SER A 151 3.22 22.24 14.45
N LEU A 152 2.22 21.58 15.08
CA LEU A 152 1.43 22.18 16.16
C LEU A 152 2.27 22.46 17.43
N GLY A 153 3.48 21.91 17.51
CA GLY A 153 4.44 22.17 18.58
C GLY A 153 4.16 21.37 19.85
N GLY A 154 4.89 21.70 20.91
CA GLY A 154 4.76 21.04 22.22
C GLY A 154 5.59 19.77 22.40
N TRP A 155 6.46 19.44 21.44
CA TRP A 155 7.32 18.27 21.48
C TRP A 155 8.80 18.67 21.30
N ASP A 156 9.68 18.10 22.12
CA ASP A 156 11.13 18.08 21.88
C ASP A 156 11.48 16.95 20.89
N ALA A 157 11.05 17.17 19.64
CA ALA A 157 11.26 16.28 18.52
C ALA A 157 11.29 17.08 17.21
N ALA A 158 12.04 16.58 16.23
CA ALA A 158 12.16 17.14 14.90
C ALA A 158 11.88 16.08 13.84
N ALA A 159 11.44 16.53 12.66
CA ALA A 159 11.19 15.70 11.50
C ALA A 159 11.95 16.24 10.28
N THR A 160 12.58 15.34 9.54
CA THR A 160 13.27 15.63 8.29
C THR A 160 12.69 14.77 7.18
N ASP A 161 12.32 15.40 6.07
CA ASP A 161 11.95 14.69 4.85
C ASP A 161 13.19 14.13 4.15
N ILE A 162 13.30 12.81 4.20
CA ILE A 162 14.38 12.03 3.60
C ILE A 162 13.86 11.22 2.39
N SER A 163 12.70 11.60 1.85
CA SER A 163 12.13 10.97 0.67
C SER A 163 13.09 10.91 -0.53
N PRO A 164 13.90 11.95 -0.85
CA PRO A 164 14.86 11.87 -1.95
C PRO A 164 16.17 11.14 -1.58
N ASP A 165 16.39 10.79 -0.31
CA ASP A 165 17.70 10.33 0.18
C ASP A 165 17.90 8.82 0.09
N GLY A 166 16.80 8.06 0.00
CA GLY A 166 16.89 6.60 -0.03
C GLY A 166 15.87 5.93 -0.92
N PHE A 167 16.29 4.79 -1.46
CA PHE A 167 15.44 3.87 -2.20
C PHE A 167 14.72 2.90 -1.26
N ILE A 168 13.61 2.32 -1.74
CA ILE A 168 12.92 1.21 -1.11
C ILE A 168 12.61 0.17 -2.18
N PHE A 169 13.32 -0.97 -2.15
CA PHE A 169 13.06 -2.09 -3.05
C PHE A 169 12.49 -3.28 -2.30
N GLY A 170 11.30 -3.73 -2.69
CA GLY A 170 10.67 -4.91 -2.11
C GLY A 170 11.10 -6.16 -2.86
N VAL A 171 11.69 -7.12 -2.16
CA VAL A 171 12.02 -8.46 -2.69
C VAL A 171 11.10 -9.49 -2.05
N GLN A 172 10.13 -10.01 -2.81
CA GLN A 172 8.98 -10.71 -2.24
C GLN A 172 8.72 -12.02 -2.98
N GLY A 173 8.42 -13.08 -2.22
CA GLY A 173 8.15 -14.44 -2.69
C GLY A 173 9.00 -15.48 -1.96
N PRO A 174 8.70 -16.78 -2.10
CA PRO A 174 9.40 -17.85 -1.38
C PRO A 174 10.92 -17.87 -1.63
N ALA A 175 11.38 -17.44 -2.80
CA ALA A 175 12.81 -17.38 -3.13
C ALA A 175 13.54 -16.12 -2.59
N SER A 176 12.80 -15.16 -2.01
CA SER A 176 13.35 -13.85 -1.61
C SER A 176 14.53 -13.94 -0.63
N LEU A 177 14.46 -14.85 0.36
CA LEU A 177 15.54 -15.05 1.32
C LEU A 177 16.82 -15.53 0.62
N ALA A 178 16.74 -16.61 -0.16
CA ALA A 178 17.89 -17.17 -0.85
C ALA A 178 18.52 -16.16 -1.82
N THR A 179 17.70 -15.38 -2.53
CA THR A 179 18.17 -14.28 -3.39
C THR A 179 18.93 -13.22 -2.60
N LEU A 180 18.44 -12.83 -1.42
CA LEU A 180 19.08 -11.79 -0.61
C LEU A 180 20.33 -12.28 0.13
N GLU A 181 20.37 -13.52 0.60
CA GLU A 181 21.58 -14.12 1.20
C GLU A 181 22.69 -14.24 0.16
N LYS A 182 22.36 -14.68 -1.07
CA LYS A 182 23.31 -14.71 -2.19
C LYS A 182 23.81 -13.32 -2.58
N LEU A 183 22.94 -12.31 -2.54
CA LEU A 183 23.27 -10.92 -2.85
C LEU A 183 24.20 -10.29 -1.80
N THR A 184 23.91 -10.52 -0.52
CA THR A 184 24.60 -9.85 0.59
C THR A 184 25.82 -10.63 1.10
N GLY A 185 25.85 -11.95 0.89
CA GLY A 185 26.82 -12.85 1.52
C GLY A 185 26.57 -13.08 3.01
N ASP A 186 25.48 -12.53 3.55
CA ASP A 186 25.10 -12.57 4.96
C ASP A 186 24.06 -13.68 5.21
N ASP A 187 24.05 -14.25 6.42
CA ASP A 187 22.91 -15.01 6.95
C ASP A 187 21.82 -14.02 7.40
N LEU A 188 20.62 -14.10 6.80
CA LEU A 188 19.51 -13.19 7.08
C LEU A 188 18.39 -13.87 7.90
N ARG A 189 18.59 -15.13 8.32
CA ARG A 189 17.58 -15.90 9.06
C ARG A 189 17.34 -15.37 10.49
N ASP A 190 18.25 -14.56 11.01
CA ASP A 190 18.14 -13.89 12.32
C ASP A 190 17.09 -12.75 12.32
N ILE A 191 16.74 -12.24 11.14
CA ILE A 191 15.74 -11.17 11.00
C ILE A 191 14.34 -11.77 11.20
N GLY A 192 13.77 -11.58 12.38
CA GLY A 192 12.39 -11.93 12.68
C GLY A 192 11.37 -11.12 11.85
N PHE A 193 10.15 -11.61 11.69
CA PHE A 193 9.08 -10.85 11.03
C PHE A 193 8.85 -9.50 11.77
N SER A 194 8.72 -8.41 11.00
CA SER A 194 8.65 -7.04 11.54
C SER A 194 9.92 -6.61 12.30
N ARG A 195 11.09 -7.09 11.85
CA ARG A 195 12.42 -6.62 12.30
C ARG A 195 13.23 -6.15 11.10
N SER A 196 14.28 -5.38 11.38
CA SER A 196 15.27 -4.91 10.42
C SER A 196 16.66 -4.94 11.03
N ARG A 197 17.67 -5.09 10.17
CA ARG A 197 19.07 -4.88 10.52
C ARG A 197 19.84 -4.26 9.37
N MET A 198 21.02 -3.73 9.66
CA MET A 198 21.98 -3.37 8.62
C MET A 198 22.67 -4.62 8.07
N SER A 199 22.96 -4.59 6.78
CA SER A 199 23.76 -5.53 6.01
C SER A 199 24.53 -4.73 4.95
N THR A 200 25.25 -5.41 4.05
CA THR A 200 26.00 -4.78 2.96
C THR A 200 25.82 -5.53 1.65
N VAL A 201 25.85 -4.81 0.54
CA VAL A 201 25.95 -5.38 -0.82
C VAL A 201 27.17 -4.74 -1.46
N ASP A 202 28.22 -5.50 -1.74
CA ASP A 202 29.49 -4.98 -2.30
C ASP A 202 30.05 -3.76 -1.55
N GLY A 203 29.91 -3.74 -0.22
CA GLY A 203 30.34 -2.64 0.65
C GLY A 203 29.35 -1.48 0.78
N ILE A 204 28.25 -1.48 0.02
CA ILE A 204 27.17 -0.50 0.12
C ILE A 204 26.29 -0.84 1.32
N PRO A 205 26.09 0.08 2.28
CA PRO A 205 25.23 -0.17 3.43
C PRO A 205 23.77 -0.23 3.01
N VAL A 206 23.11 -1.35 3.35
CA VAL A 206 21.67 -1.54 3.12
C VAL A 206 21.01 -1.99 4.41
N ARG A 207 19.84 -1.44 4.73
CA ARG A 207 18.99 -1.96 5.78
C ARG A 207 18.04 -2.98 5.16
N VAL A 208 18.07 -4.19 5.69
CA VAL A 208 17.17 -5.28 5.31
C VAL A 208 16.03 -5.30 6.32
N LEU A 209 14.80 -5.11 5.85
CA LEU A 209 13.57 -5.18 6.63
C LEU A 209 12.86 -6.46 6.27
N ARG A 210 12.44 -7.26 7.25
CA ARG A 210 11.57 -8.41 6.99
C ARG A 210 10.11 -8.03 7.16
N THR A 211 9.51 -7.67 6.04
CA THR A 211 8.11 -7.23 5.88
C THR A 211 7.53 -7.86 4.63
N GLY A 212 6.20 -7.95 4.54
CA GLY A 212 5.57 -8.53 3.36
C GLY A 212 4.18 -7.98 3.12
N ILE A 213 3.99 -7.49 1.89
CA ILE A 213 2.73 -6.96 1.35
C ILE A 213 2.14 -7.89 0.29
N SER A 214 2.88 -8.93 -0.12
CA SER A 214 2.44 -9.95 -1.07
C SER A 214 1.70 -11.14 -0.44
N GLY A 215 1.63 -11.17 0.89
CA GLY A 215 1.15 -12.36 1.62
C GLY A 215 2.11 -13.55 1.55
N GLU A 216 3.35 -13.36 1.09
CA GLU A 216 4.42 -14.37 1.05
C GLU A 216 5.62 -13.93 1.89
N LEU A 217 6.61 -14.81 2.04
CA LEU A 217 7.91 -14.40 2.58
C LEU A 217 8.45 -13.22 1.77
N GLY A 218 8.99 -12.22 2.44
CA GLY A 218 9.49 -11.05 1.75
C GLY A 218 10.31 -10.14 2.65
N TYR A 219 11.01 -9.25 1.96
CA TYR A 219 11.90 -8.27 2.54
C TYR A 219 11.79 -6.95 1.78
N GLU A 220 12.28 -5.88 2.41
CA GLU A 220 12.60 -4.62 1.75
C GLU A 220 14.08 -4.29 1.96
N LEU A 221 14.71 -3.75 0.93
CA LEU A 221 16.03 -3.14 1.00
C LEU A 221 15.86 -1.63 1.01
N HIS A 222 16.35 -0.99 2.07
CA HIS A 222 16.40 0.47 2.19
C HIS A 222 17.86 0.90 2.17
N GLY A 223 18.22 1.85 1.32
CA GLY A 223 19.59 2.32 1.20
C GLY A 223 19.67 3.68 0.52
N PRO A 224 20.87 4.26 0.41
CA PRO A 224 21.08 5.59 -0.14
C PRO A 224 20.77 5.64 -1.65
N THR A 225 20.14 6.73 -2.06
CA THR A 225 19.75 7.03 -3.45
C THR A 225 20.89 6.87 -4.46
N GLU A 226 22.12 7.20 -4.08
CA GLU A 226 23.30 7.16 -4.97
C GLU A 226 23.58 5.76 -5.53
N HIS A 227 23.22 4.72 -4.78
CA HIS A 227 23.49 3.32 -5.13
C HIS A 227 22.27 2.58 -5.66
N ALA A 228 21.15 3.27 -5.90
CA ALA A 228 19.89 2.65 -6.28
C ALA A 228 20.00 1.79 -7.56
N ASN A 229 20.72 2.26 -8.59
CA ASN A 229 20.95 1.49 -9.82
C ASN A 229 21.76 0.21 -9.56
N GLU A 230 22.85 0.34 -8.80
CA GLU A 230 23.75 -0.76 -8.46
C GLU A 230 23.00 -1.86 -7.70
N ILE A 231 22.23 -1.47 -6.67
CA ILE A 231 21.45 -2.41 -5.87
C ILE A 231 20.33 -3.05 -6.68
N TRP A 232 19.59 -2.30 -7.50
CA TRP A 232 18.54 -2.87 -8.34
C TRP A 232 19.09 -3.94 -9.29
N ALA A 233 20.15 -3.61 -10.03
CA ALA A 233 20.79 -4.54 -10.95
C ALA A 233 21.33 -5.79 -10.23
N ALA A 234 21.95 -5.60 -9.07
CA ALA A 234 22.49 -6.70 -8.27
C ALA A 234 21.39 -7.65 -7.74
N VAL A 235 20.24 -7.11 -7.30
CA VAL A 235 19.08 -7.93 -6.89
C VAL A 235 18.56 -8.76 -8.07
N VAL A 236 18.37 -8.13 -9.23
CA VAL A 236 17.89 -8.81 -10.44
C VAL A 236 18.87 -9.91 -10.86
N ALA A 237 20.18 -9.64 -10.84
CA ALA A 237 21.22 -10.62 -11.17
C ALA A 237 21.27 -11.78 -10.16
N SER A 238 21.16 -11.49 -8.87
CA SER A 238 21.21 -12.50 -7.80
C SER A 238 20.05 -13.51 -7.91
N GLY A 239 18.87 -13.06 -8.32
CA GLY A 239 17.68 -13.91 -8.42
C GLY A 239 17.44 -14.60 -9.77
N GLN A 240 18.34 -14.46 -10.75
CA GLN A 240 18.12 -15.02 -12.10
C GLN A 240 17.92 -16.54 -12.11
N ASP A 241 18.71 -17.27 -11.33
CA ASP A 241 18.68 -18.74 -11.21
C ASP A 241 17.38 -19.27 -10.59
N VAL A 242 16.68 -18.44 -9.83
CA VAL A 242 15.38 -18.77 -9.22
C VAL A 242 14.20 -18.14 -9.97
N GLY A 243 14.44 -17.50 -11.11
CA GLY A 243 13.39 -16.89 -11.94
C GLY A 243 12.78 -15.64 -11.33
N ILE A 244 13.59 -14.77 -10.72
CA ILE A 244 13.14 -13.45 -10.24
C ILE A 244 12.51 -12.64 -11.37
N ARG A 245 11.43 -11.92 -11.06
CA ARG A 245 10.84 -10.92 -11.98
C ARG A 245 10.99 -9.50 -11.45
N GLN A 246 11.08 -8.54 -12.35
CA GLN A 246 10.89 -7.14 -12.00
C GLN A 246 9.38 -6.85 -11.99
N LEU A 247 8.88 -6.19 -10.95
CA LEU A 247 7.46 -5.90 -10.77
C LEU A 247 7.15 -4.47 -11.22
N GLY A 248 6.48 -4.34 -12.35
CA GLY A 248 6.02 -3.07 -12.89
C GLY A 248 4.86 -2.48 -12.09
N PHE A 249 4.68 -1.17 -12.21
CA PHE A 249 3.66 -0.43 -11.46
C PHE A 249 2.23 -0.98 -11.67
N ARG A 250 1.93 -1.51 -12.87
CA ARG A 250 0.62 -2.09 -13.20
C ARG A 250 0.26 -3.28 -12.33
N ALA A 251 1.25 -4.12 -12.01
CA ALA A 251 1.08 -5.36 -11.24
C ALA A 251 1.19 -5.13 -9.73
N GLN A 252 1.83 -4.05 -9.27
CA GLN A 252 2.06 -3.78 -7.83
C GLN A 252 0.84 -3.91 -6.91
N PRO A 253 -0.39 -3.52 -7.29
CA PRO A 253 -1.53 -3.67 -6.38
C PRO A 253 -2.03 -5.12 -6.25
N VAL A 254 -1.73 -6.01 -7.19
CA VAL A 254 -2.35 -7.35 -7.29
C VAL A 254 -2.08 -8.17 -6.04
N GLN A 255 -0.81 -8.25 -5.62
CA GLN A 255 -0.41 -9.06 -4.47
C GLN A 255 -0.88 -8.47 -3.12
N HIS A 256 -1.10 -7.15 -3.02
CA HIS A 256 -1.73 -6.54 -1.84
C HIS A 256 -3.16 -7.05 -1.66
N ILE A 257 -3.91 -7.09 -2.78
CA ILE A 257 -5.31 -7.53 -2.79
C ILE A 257 -5.37 -9.03 -2.53
N GLU A 258 -4.52 -9.84 -3.16
CA GLU A 258 -4.43 -11.28 -2.89
C GLU A 258 -4.13 -11.57 -1.41
N ALA A 259 -3.28 -10.74 -0.78
CA ALA A 259 -2.97 -10.80 0.64
C ALA A 259 -4.05 -10.24 1.58
N GLY A 260 -5.16 -9.71 1.04
CA GLY A 260 -6.24 -9.13 1.84
C GLY A 260 -5.88 -7.83 2.56
N ILE A 261 -4.92 -7.07 2.04
CA ILE A 261 -4.40 -5.85 2.68
C ILE A 261 -5.10 -4.62 2.09
N ALA A 262 -5.97 -4.01 2.89
CA ALA A 262 -6.57 -2.73 2.54
C ALA A 262 -5.49 -1.63 2.44
N THR A 263 -5.49 -0.91 1.33
CA THR A 263 -4.47 0.08 0.98
C THR A 263 -5.11 1.48 0.86
N ASN A 264 -4.51 2.46 1.55
CA ASN A 264 -4.88 3.86 1.44
C ASN A 264 -4.86 4.33 -0.03
N GLY A 265 -5.95 4.92 -0.48
CA GLY A 265 -6.11 5.41 -1.86
C GLY A 265 -6.70 4.44 -2.85
N LEU A 266 -6.83 3.17 -2.45
CA LEU A 266 -7.47 2.13 -3.22
C LEU A 266 -8.75 1.66 -2.54
N ASP A 267 -8.70 1.46 -1.22
CA ASP A 267 -9.79 0.87 -0.44
C ASP A 267 -10.50 1.86 0.49
N TYR A 268 -9.84 2.98 0.77
CA TYR A 268 -10.38 4.08 1.54
C TYR A 268 -9.60 5.37 1.27
N LEU A 269 -10.21 6.50 1.57
CA LEU A 269 -9.53 7.79 1.60
C LEU A 269 -9.06 8.09 3.03
N PRO A 270 -7.86 8.67 3.22
CA PRO A 270 -7.37 9.04 4.52
C PRO A 270 -8.12 10.29 5.00
N ALA A 271 -8.55 10.31 6.25
CA ALA A 271 -9.30 11.43 6.82
C ALA A 271 -8.52 12.75 6.82
N SER A 272 -7.18 12.67 6.80
CA SER A 272 -6.29 13.83 6.67
C SER A 272 -6.50 14.62 5.38
N ILE A 273 -7.17 14.08 4.36
CA ILE A 273 -7.48 14.80 3.11
C ILE A 273 -8.30 16.08 3.32
N LEU A 274 -9.01 16.19 4.46
CA LEU A 274 -9.78 17.38 4.85
C LEU A 274 -8.97 18.39 5.65
N THR A 275 -7.74 18.06 6.06
CA THR A 275 -6.91 18.92 6.90
C THR A 275 -6.26 20.01 6.06
N PRO A 276 -6.45 21.30 6.39
CA PRO A 276 -5.74 22.40 5.71
C PRO A 276 -4.22 22.20 5.83
N GLY A 277 -3.53 22.13 4.69
CA GLY A 277 -2.07 21.95 4.65
C GLY A 277 -1.58 20.51 4.64
N ALA A 278 -2.45 19.50 4.74
CA ALA A 278 -2.08 18.12 4.44
C ALA A 278 -2.21 17.85 2.93
N PRO A 279 -1.13 17.51 2.21
CA PRO A 279 -1.24 17.14 0.80
C PRO A 279 -2.23 16.00 0.57
N ARG A 280 -3.08 16.24 -0.42
CA ARG A 280 -3.89 15.19 -1.04
C ARG A 280 -2.91 14.19 -1.65
N GLN A 281 -2.69 13.04 -1.01
CA GLN A 281 -2.07 11.88 -1.68
C GLN A 281 -2.79 11.57 -3.03
N PHE A 282 -4.06 12.01 -3.14
CA PHE A 282 -4.93 11.95 -4.32
C PHE A 282 -5.26 13.35 -4.88
N ARG A 283 -4.27 14.20 -5.17
CA ARG A 283 -4.51 15.54 -5.80
C ARG A 283 -5.35 15.46 -7.08
N LYS A 284 -5.30 14.31 -7.78
CA LYS A 284 -6.08 13.98 -8.97
C LYS A 284 -6.61 12.55 -8.82
N GLY A 285 -7.81 12.31 -9.35
CA GLY A 285 -8.52 11.04 -9.21
C GLY A 285 -9.68 11.18 -8.23
N THR A 286 -10.86 11.44 -8.77
CA THR A 286 -12.11 11.36 -8.01
C THR A 286 -12.42 9.88 -7.78
N PRO A 287 -12.91 9.49 -6.59
CA PRO A 287 -13.54 8.19 -6.41
C PRO A 287 -14.48 7.88 -7.58
N SER A 288 -14.36 6.68 -8.13
CA SER A 288 -15.18 6.17 -9.22
C SER A 288 -15.95 4.93 -8.76
N GLY A 289 -16.74 4.32 -9.64
CA GLY A 289 -17.58 3.17 -9.33
C GLY A 289 -19.04 3.55 -9.07
N SER A 290 -19.84 2.56 -8.72
CA SER A 290 -21.30 2.72 -8.54
C SER A 290 -21.72 3.31 -7.20
N PHE A 291 -20.82 3.32 -6.19
CA PHE A 291 -21.15 3.77 -4.84
C PHE A 291 -21.43 5.28 -4.79
N VAL A 292 -22.62 5.65 -4.30
CA VAL A 292 -23.02 7.05 -4.08
C VAL A 292 -22.94 7.36 -2.59
N PRO A 293 -22.02 8.23 -2.15
CA PRO A 293 -21.88 8.57 -0.73
C PRO A 293 -23.06 9.43 -0.26
N ALA A 294 -23.80 8.97 0.74
CA ALA A 294 -24.91 9.70 1.33
C ALA A 294 -24.45 10.72 2.38
N GLY A 295 -23.42 10.37 3.17
CA GLY A 295 -22.79 11.22 4.18
C GLY A 295 -21.70 12.14 3.61
N GLY A 296 -21.49 12.12 2.29
CA GLY A 296 -20.41 12.85 1.63
C GLY A 296 -19.06 12.15 1.77
N VAL A 297 -17.97 12.92 1.79
CA VAL A 297 -16.59 12.39 1.69
C VAL A 297 -16.22 11.39 2.80
N THR A 298 -16.84 11.48 3.96
CA THR A 298 -16.58 10.59 5.11
C THR A 298 -16.98 9.15 4.86
N ASP A 299 -17.89 8.88 3.92
CA ASP A 299 -18.30 7.51 3.56
C ASP A 299 -17.16 6.72 2.87
N TYR A 300 -16.13 7.42 2.40
CA TYR A 300 -14.90 6.83 1.88
C TYR A 300 -13.83 6.61 2.96
N PHE A 301 -14.02 7.09 4.18
CA PHE A 301 -13.08 6.89 5.27
C PHE A 301 -13.33 5.53 5.93
N ARG A 302 -12.36 5.08 6.74
CA ARG A 302 -12.48 3.83 7.49
C ARG A 302 -12.03 4.02 8.92
N LYS A 303 -12.73 3.36 9.84
CA LYS A 303 -12.25 3.08 11.19
C LYS A 303 -11.28 1.91 11.14
N PRO A 304 -10.27 1.85 12.03
CA PRO A 304 -9.36 0.71 12.11
C PRO A 304 -10.08 -0.63 12.33
N GLY A 305 -11.20 -0.62 13.07
CA GLY A 305 -11.98 -1.82 13.31
C GLY A 305 -12.58 -2.44 12.05
N GLU A 306 -13.03 -1.62 11.09
CA GLU A 306 -13.61 -2.10 9.82
C GLU A 306 -12.60 -2.95 9.04
N LEU A 307 -11.32 -2.59 9.11
CA LEU A 307 -10.23 -3.23 8.38
C LEU A 307 -9.57 -4.37 9.17
N GLY A 308 -10.11 -4.75 10.33
CA GLY A 308 -9.50 -5.74 11.22
C GLY A 308 -8.25 -5.25 11.96
N TRP A 309 -7.99 -3.93 11.95
CA TRP A 309 -6.84 -3.30 12.60
C TRP A 309 -7.14 -2.82 14.03
N GLY A 310 -8.36 -3.06 14.50
CA GLY A 310 -8.81 -2.71 15.85
C GLY A 310 -8.07 -3.41 16.99
N PHE A 311 -8.63 -3.29 18.20
CA PHE A 311 -8.06 -3.87 19.40
C PHE A 311 -8.78 -5.17 19.78
N ARG A 312 -8.02 -6.25 19.92
CA ARG A 312 -8.56 -7.56 20.36
C ARG A 312 -9.08 -7.56 21.80
N LYS A 313 -8.53 -6.69 22.66
CA LYS A 313 -8.84 -6.62 24.10
C LYS A 313 -9.53 -5.29 24.49
N GLY A 314 -10.19 -4.64 23.53
CA GLY A 314 -10.76 -3.30 23.73
C GLY A 314 -9.73 -2.17 23.61
N VAL A 315 -10.24 -0.94 23.55
CA VAL A 315 -9.42 0.29 23.41
C VAL A 315 -8.51 0.43 24.64
N PRO A 316 -7.20 0.62 24.47
CA PRO A 316 -6.27 0.66 25.59
C PRO A 316 -6.43 1.93 26.44
N ASP A 317 -6.16 1.79 27.72
CA ASP A 317 -6.15 2.90 28.67
C ASP A 317 -4.84 3.69 28.62
N ARG A 318 -4.62 4.39 27.52
CA ARG A 318 -3.50 5.31 27.29
C ARG A 318 -3.97 6.43 26.38
N ASP A 319 -3.42 7.62 26.49
CA ASP A 319 -3.79 8.72 25.58
C ASP A 319 -3.24 8.50 24.15
N PHE A 320 -4.07 8.76 23.13
CA PHE A 320 -3.72 8.85 21.70
C PHE A 320 -4.83 9.54 20.90
N ILE A 321 -4.49 10.13 19.75
CA ILE A 321 -5.47 10.85 18.91
C ILE A 321 -6.57 9.88 18.48
N GLY A 322 -7.83 10.30 18.61
CA GLY A 322 -8.99 9.49 18.24
C GLY A 322 -9.39 8.42 19.25
N ARG A 323 -8.70 8.28 20.39
CA ARG A 323 -9.07 7.30 21.43
C ARG A 323 -10.53 7.43 21.87
N ASP A 324 -10.94 8.64 22.24
CA ASP A 324 -12.27 8.86 22.81
C ASP A 324 -13.37 8.56 21.78
N ALA A 325 -13.10 8.82 20.51
CA ALA A 325 -14.00 8.40 19.44
C ALA A 325 -14.10 6.87 19.34
N LEU A 326 -12.97 6.15 19.40
CA LEU A 326 -12.99 4.69 19.39
C LEU A 326 -13.68 4.08 20.63
N VAL A 327 -13.60 4.73 21.80
CA VAL A 327 -14.35 4.31 22.99
C VAL A 327 -15.85 4.47 22.77
N ARG A 328 -16.29 5.65 22.30
CA ARG A 328 -17.70 5.91 21.97
C ARG A 328 -18.23 4.97 20.88
N ASP A 329 -17.41 4.69 19.86
CA ASP A 329 -17.73 3.76 18.79
C ASP A 329 -17.98 2.35 19.34
N ALA A 330 -17.08 1.87 20.20
CA ALA A 330 -17.20 0.54 20.81
C ALA A 330 -18.46 0.41 21.69
N GLU A 331 -18.85 1.47 22.40
CA GLU A 331 -20.09 1.52 23.19
C GLU A 331 -21.35 1.54 22.31
N SER A 332 -21.24 2.08 21.09
CA SER A 332 -22.36 2.26 20.15
C SER A 332 -22.47 1.15 19.09
N GLY A 333 -21.60 0.13 19.14
CA GLY A 333 -21.60 -0.97 18.15
C GLY A 333 -20.96 -0.60 16.80
N VAL A 334 -20.14 0.45 16.76
CA VAL A 334 -19.31 0.83 15.60
C VAL A 334 -17.93 0.17 15.76
N PRO A 335 -17.28 -0.34 14.70
CA PRO A 335 -17.67 -0.27 13.29
C PRO A 335 -18.87 -1.15 12.95
N THR A 336 -19.72 -0.64 12.06
CA THR A 336 -20.91 -1.35 11.57
C THR A 336 -20.61 -2.24 10.37
N ARG A 337 -19.35 -2.31 9.92
CA ARG A 337 -18.90 -3.11 8.78
C ARG A 337 -17.61 -3.83 9.09
N GLN A 338 -17.38 -4.91 8.35
CA GLN A 338 -16.19 -5.73 8.45
C GLN A 338 -15.62 -6.01 7.06
N LEU A 339 -14.29 -5.98 6.97
CA LEU A 339 -13.54 -6.32 5.76
C LEU A 339 -13.65 -7.82 5.45
N VAL A 340 -14.05 -8.12 4.23
CA VAL A 340 -14.12 -9.45 3.63
C VAL A 340 -13.54 -9.43 2.22
N GLY A 341 -13.30 -10.61 1.64
CA GLY A 341 -12.99 -10.75 0.23
C GLY A 341 -14.25 -11.07 -0.57
N LEU A 342 -14.31 -10.65 -1.83
CA LEU A 342 -15.30 -11.10 -2.80
C LEU A 342 -14.60 -11.82 -3.95
N ARG A 343 -15.19 -12.92 -4.42
CA ARG A 343 -14.88 -13.53 -5.72
C ARG A 343 -16.02 -13.27 -6.68
N TRP A 344 -15.74 -12.65 -7.81
CA TRP A 344 -16.78 -12.24 -8.75
C TRP A 344 -17.06 -13.36 -9.76
N SER A 345 -18.30 -13.43 -10.23
CA SER A 345 -18.77 -14.38 -11.24
C SER A 345 -17.98 -14.21 -12.53
N GLU A 346 -17.31 -15.28 -12.97
CA GLU A 346 -16.55 -15.31 -14.23
C GLU A 346 -17.45 -14.99 -15.43
N GLN A 347 -18.69 -15.49 -15.42
CA GLN A 347 -19.66 -15.27 -16.48
C GLN A 347 -20.05 -13.78 -16.58
N ASP A 348 -20.30 -13.14 -15.44
CA ASP A 348 -20.76 -11.75 -15.42
C ASP A 348 -19.62 -10.79 -15.78
N VAL A 349 -18.40 -11.08 -15.30
CA VAL A 349 -17.18 -10.35 -15.70
C VAL A 349 -16.90 -10.52 -17.20
N ALA A 350 -17.03 -11.73 -17.74
CA ALA A 350 -16.92 -11.96 -19.18
C ALA A 350 -17.98 -11.18 -19.96
N GLY A 351 -19.20 -11.07 -19.44
CA GLY A 351 -20.28 -10.26 -20.01
C GLY A 351 -19.91 -8.78 -20.18
N ILE A 352 -19.19 -8.19 -19.21
CA ILE A 352 -18.66 -6.83 -19.33
C ILE A 352 -17.69 -6.72 -20.50
N LEU A 353 -16.73 -7.65 -20.60
CA LEU A 353 -15.73 -7.63 -21.66
C LEU A 353 -16.35 -7.84 -23.04
N THR A 354 -17.29 -8.77 -23.17
CA THR A 354 -17.95 -9.05 -24.45
C THR A 354 -18.90 -7.94 -24.88
N SER A 355 -19.34 -7.08 -23.96
CA SER A 355 -20.19 -5.93 -24.30
C SER A 355 -19.52 -5.00 -25.33
N LEU A 356 -18.17 -4.89 -25.28
CA LEU A 356 -17.35 -4.15 -26.26
C LEU A 356 -17.48 -4.67 -27.70
N LEU A 357 -17.89 -5.91 -27.86
CA LEU A 357 -17.95 -6.63 -29.13
C LEU A 357 -19.40 -6.93 -29.55
N SER A 358 -20.35 -6.15 -29.02
CA SER A 358 -21.78 -6.33 -29.26
C SER A 358 -22.49 -4.98 -29.44
N GLU A 359 -23.74 -5.00 -29.91
CA GLU A 359 -24.60 -3.80 -29.98
C GLU A 359 -25.32 -3.50 -28.64
N ALA A 360 -25.01 -4.23 -27.56
CA ALA A 360 -25.61 -3.99 -26.26
C ALA A 360 -25.14 -2.66 -25.65
N GLU A 361 -25.90 -2.14 -24.68
CA GLU A 361 -25.46 -0.99 -23.90
C GLU A 361 -24.10 -1.25 -23.26
N LEU A 362 -23.20 -0.28 -23.41
CA LEU A 362 -21.82 -0.32 -22.93
C LEU A 362 -21.75 0.19 -21.47
N PRO A 363 -21.54 -0.68 -20.47
CA PRO A 363 -21.24 -0.24 -19.13
C PRO A 363 -19.83 0.37 -19.05
N ASP A 364 -19.45 0.91 -17.90
CA ASP A 364 -18.07 1.32 -17.67
C ASP A 364 -17.12 0.13 -17.92
N GLN A 365 -15.96 0.43 -18.53
CA GLN A 365 -15.03 -0.59 -18.96
C GLN A 365 -14.16 -1.08 -17.81
N MET A 366 -13.92 -2.39 -17.78
CA MET A 366 -13.16 -3.05 -16.73
C MET A 366 -11.71 -3.27 -17.15
N GLU A 367 -10.84 -2.35 -16.74
CA GLU A 367 -9.41 -2.42 -17.07
C GLU A 367 -8.69 -3.53 -16.29
N MET A 368 -7.68 -4.16 -16.91
CA MET A 368 -6.95 -5.30 -16.39
C MET A 368 -5.49 -4.93 -16.03
N PRO A 369 -4.90 -5.49 -14.96
CA PRO A 369 -5.59 -6.30 -13.94
C PRO A 369 -6.61 -5.48 -13.15
N ARG A 370 -6.42 -4.16 -13.09
CA ARG A 370 -7.36 -3.20 -12.50
C ARG A 370 -7.23 -1.80 -13.11
N GLY A 371 -8.25 -0.97 -12.89
CA GLY A 371 -8.20 0.46 -13.19
C GLY A 371 -7.40 1.27 -12.16
N ARG A 372 -6.91 2.45 -12.56
CA ARG A 372 -6.14 3.34 -11.66
C ARG A 372 -7.05 4.10 -10.70
N GLY A 373 -6.51 4.35 -9.51
CA GLY A 373 -7.14 5.20 -8.50
C GLY A 373 -8.25 4.51 -7.70
N PRO A 374 -8.90 5.27 -6.79
CA PRO A 374 -9.97 4.75 -5.95
C PRO A 374 -11.23 4.40 -6.75
N HIS A 375 -11.73 3.18 -6.57
CA HIS A 375 -12.94 2.68 -7.20
C HIS A 375 -13.78 1.96 -6.15
N PHE A 376 -15.01 2.44 -5.95
CA PHE A 376 -15.93 2.01 -4.91
C PHE A 376 -17.25 1.60 -5.57
N ASP A 377 -17.57 0.31 -5.49
CA ASP A 377 -18.81 -0.22 -6.03
C ASP A 377 -19.77 -0.60 -4.90
N GLN A 378 -21.03 -0.20 -5.05
CA GLN A 378 -22.10 -0.58 -4.14
C GLN A 378 -22.30 -2.10 -4.18
N VAL A 379 -22.38 -2.72 -3.00
CA VAL A 379 -22.72 -4.13 -2.83
C VAL A 379 -24.13 -4.26 -2.29
N LEU A 380 -24.91 -5.16 -2.89
CA LEU A 380 -26.33 -5.37 -2.65
C LEU A 380 -26.62 -6.81 -2.19
N VAL A 381 -27.64 -6.96 -1.34
CA VAL A 381 -28.32 -8.23 -1.06
C VAL A 381 -29.82 -7.97 -1.15
N SER A 382 -30.52 -8.68 -2.04
CA SER A 382 -31.96 -8.45 -2.27
C SER A 382 -32.30 -6.98 -2.53
N ASP A 383 -31.49 -6.31 -3.36
CA ASP A 383 -31.55 -4.88 -3.70
C ASP A 383 -31.21 -3.90 -2.57
N ASP A 384 -31.01 -4.37 -1.34
CA ASP A 384 -30.61 -3.52 -0.21
C ASP A 384 -29.08 -3.27 -0.21
N PRO A 385 -28.62 -2.02 -0.03
CA PRO A 385 -27.21 -1.69 0.05
C PRO A 385 -26.59 -2.15 1.37
N VAL A 386 -25.68 -3.12 1.31
CA VAL A 386 -25.09 -3.76 2.49
C VAL A 386 -23.57 -3.61 2.60
N GLY A 387 -22.92 -3.01 1.61
CA GLY A 387 -21.46 -2.84 1.64
C GLY A 387 -20.88 -2.11 0.45
N VAL A 388 -19.56 -2.02 0.43
CA VAL A 388 -18.81 -1.34 -0.64
C VAL A 388 -17.60 -2.17 -1.02
N ALA A 389 -17.55 -2.61 -2.28
CA ALA A 389 -16.43 -3.31 -2.87
C ALA A 389 -15.36 -2.30 -3.32
N THR A 390 -14.11 -2.61 -3.04
CA THR A 390 -12.93 -1.81 -3.37
C THR A 390 -11.78 -2.71 -3.78
N GLY A 391 -10.64 -2.13 -4.21
CA GLY A 391 -9.45 -2.95 -4.41
C GLY A 391 -9.65 -4.10 -5.40
N ARG A 392 -10.47 -3.93 -6.45
CA ARG A 392 -10.71 -4.99 -7.45
C ARG A 392 -9.43 -5.28 -8.23
N THR A 393 -9.18 -6.56 -8.52
CA THR A 393 -8.16 -7.00 -9.48
C THR A 393 -8.51 -8.36 -10.09
N VAL A 394 -8.03 -8.62 -11.31
CA VAL A 394 -7.81 -10.01 -11.74
C VAL A 394 -6.57 -10.53 -11.02
N SER A 395 -6.71 -11.67 -10.35
CA SER A 395 -5.62 -12.40 -9.73
C SER A 395 -5.15 -13.52 -10.66
N PRO A 396 -3.91 -13.47 -11.19
CA PRO A 396 -3.31 -14.59 -11.91
C PRO A 396 -3.12 -15.83 -11.05
N THR A 397 -2.79 -15.63 -9.77
CA THR A 397 -2.60 -16.71 -8.78
C THR A 397 -3.87 -17.53 -8.60
N LEU A 398 -5.00 -16.84 -8.39
CA LEU A 398 -6.29 -17.46 -8.10
C LEU A 398 -7.11 -17.73 -9.36
N ARG A 399 -6.67 -17.19 -10.50
CA ARG A 399 -7.36 -17.20 -11.79
C ARG A 399 -8.80 -16.69 -11.69
N SER A 400 -8.99 -15.63 -10.91
CA SER A 400 -10.31 -15.11 -10.56
C SER A 400 -10.29 -13.59 -10.44
N MET A 401 -11.43 -12.96 -10.70
CA MET A 401 -11.67 -11.57 -10.34
C MET A 401 -11.99 -11.50 -8.84
N ILE A 402 -11.18 -10.75 -8.10
CA ILE A 402 -11.32 -10.58 -6.66
C ILE A 402 -11.43 -9.11 -6.30
N SER A 403 -12.05 -8.80 -5.17
CA SER A 403 -12.05 -7.45 -4.59
C SER A 403 -12.10 -7.52 -3.07
N LEU A 404 -11.56 -6.50 -2.40
CA LEU A 404 -11.88 -6.29 -1.00
C LEU A 404 -13.30 -5.72 -0.88
N CYS A 405 -13.92 -5.88 0.28
CA CYS A 405 -15.24 -5.32 0.55
C CYS A 405 -15.40 -5.04 2.03
N VAL A 406 -15.90 -3.87 2.39
CA VAL A 406 -16.46 -3.64 3.73
C VAL A 406 -17.96 -3.93 3.68
N LEU A 407 -18.40 -4.89 4.47
CA LEU A 407 -19.75 -5.44 4.40
C LEU A 407 -20.39 -5.44 5.79
N ASP A 408 -21.70 -5.26 5.84
CA ASP A 408 -22.47 -5.33 7.08
C ASP A 408 -22.33 -6.73 7.71
N PRO A 409 -22.11 -6.86 9.04
CA PRO A 409 -21.78 -8.12 9.71
C PRO A 409 -22.75 -9.27 9.47
N ALA A 410 -24.01 -8.99 9.15
CA ALA A 410 -25.01 -10.02 8.83
C ALA A 410 -24.69 -10.81 7.54
N HIS A 411 -23.85 -10.26 6.66
CA HIS A 411 -23.57 -10.81 5.33
C HIS A 411 -22.10 -11.26 5.16
N THR A 412 -21.29 -11.26 6.22
CA THR A 412 -19.84 -11.51 6.12
C THR A 412 -19.43 -12.99 6.12
N ALA A 413 -20.39 -13.92 6.18
CA ALA A 413 -20.08 -15.34 6.22
C ALA A 413 -19.51 -15.80 4.86
N PRO A 414 -18.39 -16.55 4.82
CA PRO A 414 -17.90 -17.13 3.57
C PRO A 414 -18.97 -18.00 2.90
N GLY A 415 -19.17 -17.82 1.59
CA GLY A 415 -20.25 -18.47 0.84
C GLY A 415 -21.54 -17.65 0.74
N THR A 416 -21.66 -16.50 1.43
CA THR A 416 -22.78 -15.58 1.22
C THR A 416 -22.71 -14.99 -0.20
N GLU A 417 -23.82 -15.08 -0.92
CA GLU A 417 -23.98 -14.48 -2.25
C GLU A 417 -24.37 -13.01 -2.13
N VAL A 418 -23.72 -12.16 -2.90
CA VAL A 418 -23.96 -10.72 -2.99
C VAL A 418 -23.92 -10.28 -4.45
N VAL A 419 -24.40 -9.07 -4.73
CA VAL A 419 -24.30 -8.44 -6.06
C VAL A 419 -23.43 -7.19 -5.95
N VAL A 420 -22.41 -7.08 -6.79
CA VAL A 420 -21.65 -5.84 -6.99
C VAL A 420 -22.29 -5.09 -8.15
N LEU A 421 -22.75 -3.86 -7.91
CA LEU A 421 -23.25 -2.99 -8.96
C LEU A 421 -22.06 -2.38 -9.71
N TRP A 422 -21.88 -2.70 -10.98
CA TRP A 422 -20.77 -2.22 -11.79
C TRP A 422 -21.20 -1.10 -12.74
N GLY A 423 -20.45 0.00 -12.72
CA GLY A 423 -20.66 1.18 -13.57
C GLY A 423 -21.11 2.41 -12.79
N ARG A 424 -20.71 3.60 -13.23
CA ARG A 424 -21.04 4.85 -12.54
C ARG A 424 -22.55 5.17 -12.60
N PRO A 425 -23.06 5.90 -11.60
CA PRO A 425 -24.42 6.44 -11.65
C PRO A 425 -24.63 7.27 -12.93
N GLY A 426 -25.77 7.07 -13.60
CA GLY A 426 -26.11 7.77 -14.84
C GLY A 426 -25.50 7.18 -16.12
N THR A 427 -24.75 6.09 -16.01
CA THR A 427 -24.33 5.25 -17.16
C THR A 427 -25.02 3.88 -17.10
N PRO A 428 -25.04 3.09 -18.19
CA PRO A 428 -25.50 1.71 -18.11
C PRO A 428 -24.75 0.93 -17.02
N GLN A 429 -25.49 0.33 -16.10
CA GLN A 429 -24.93 -0.48 -15.01
C GLN A 429 -25.21 -1.96 -15.22
N ARG A 430 -24.39 -2.80 -14.60
CA ARG A 430 -24.53 -4.26 -14.62
C ARG A 430 -24.41 -4.82 -13.22
N GLU A 431 -25.23 -5.80 -12.91
CA GLU A 431 -25.12 -6.58 -11.68
C GLU A 431 -24.10 -7.70 -11.88
N ILE A 432 -23.09 -7.73 -11.04
CA ILE A 432 -22.07 -8.77 -11.03
C ILE A 432 -22.31 -9.63 -9.78
N ARG A 433 -22.69 -10.89 -9.96
CA ARG A 433 -22.79 -11.83 -8.84
C ARG A 433 -21.41 -12.04 -8.24
N ALA A 434 -21.33 -12.10 -6.93
CA ALA A 434 -20.09 -12.39 -6.22
C ALA A 434 -20.36 -13.19 -4.95
N THR A 435 -19.37 -13.98 -4.53
CA THR A 435 -19.42 -14.77 -3.31
C THR A 435 -18.44 -14.22 -2.30
N VAL A 436 -18.90 -14.02 -1.06
CA VAL A 436 -18.06 -13.64 0.08
C VAL A 436 -17.05 -14.75 0.39
N THR A 437 -15.81 -14.37 0.62
CA THR A 437 -14.72 -15.29 0.96
C THR A 437 -13.85 -14.73 2.08
N ALA A 438 -13.12 -15.62 2.75
CA ALA A 438 -12.20 -15.24 3.81
C ALA A 438 -10.98 -14.49 3.23
N LEU A 439 -10.43 -13.58 4.03
CA LEU A 439 -9.14 -12.96 3.78
C LEU A 439 -8.07 -13.58 4.68
N PRO A 440 -6.82 -13.68 4.22
CA PRO A 440 -6.34 -13.43 2.84
C PRO A 440 -6.92 -14.43 1.81
N PHE A 441 -6.91 -14.09 0.52
CA PHE A 441 -7.46 -14.96 -0.53
C PHE A 441 -6.61 -16.19 -0.82
N LYS A 442 -5.35 -16.15 -0.40
CA LYS A 442 -4.37 -17.23 -0.47
C LYS A 442 -3.70 -17.40 0.89
N PRO A 443 -3.04 -18.55 1.17
CA PRO A 443 -2.32 -18.75 2.43
C PRO A 443 -1.33 -17.61 2.73
N ASP A 444 -1.23 -17.22 4.01
CA ASP A 444 -0.31 -16.17 4.47
C ASP A 444 1.06 -16.76 4.82
N GLY A 445 2.02 -16.63 3.91
CA GLY A 445 3.41 -17.08 4.06
C GLY A 445 4.34 -16.04 4.70
N ARG A 446 3.85 -14.85 5.10
CA ARG A 446 4.73 -13.76 5.57
C ARG A 446 5.52 -14.10 6.83
N ARG A 447 4.98 -15.00 7.63
CA ARG A 447 5.55 -15.44 8.92
C ARG A 447 6.18 -16.82 8.86
N THR A 448 6.53 -17.31 7.67
CA THR A 448 7.27 -18.57 7.49
C THR A 448 8.49 -18.60 8.41
N ASP A 449 8.73 -19.73 9.07
CA ASP A 449 9.94 -19.90 9.88
C ASP A 449 11.15 -20.03 8.95
N VAL A 450 11.95 -18.96 8.89
CA VAL A 450 13.13 -18.88 8.03
C VAL A 450 14.34 -19.60 8.60
N THR A 451 14.32 -19.95 9.89
CA THR A 451 15.45 -20.65 10.53
C THR A 451 15.56 -22.10 10.06
N ALA A 452 14.49 -22.62 9.47
CA ALA A 452 14.39 -23.98 8.93
C ALA A 452 14.51 -24.06 7.40
N LEU A 453 14.68 -22.93 6.70
CA LEU A 453 14.79 -22.84 5.24
C LEU A 453 16.22 -23.02 4.73
#